data_AF-A0A2D6M9H1-F1
#
_entry.id   AF-A0A2D6M9H1-F1
#
_cell.length_a   1.000
_cell.length_b   1.000
_cell.length_c   1.000
_cell.angle_alpha   90.00
_cell.angle_beta   90.00
_cell.angle_gamma   90.00
#
_symmetry.space_group_name_H-M   'P 1'
#
loop_
_entity.id
_entity.type
_entity.pdbx_description
1 polymer ?
#
loop_
_entity_poly.entity_id
_entity_poly.type
_entity_poly.pdbx_seq_one_letter_code
_entity_poly.pdbx_strand_id
1 'polypeptide(L)'
;MAKIYVLYKQTESMGGYVTKMGGYMNYNVGFIPGEYYDNRIEISKNNVTVLDEDLAKAWKFADSYSGTISVKFGTPINDDLQLLSSSEDNKVQYTLTDEDVALGILFNKTVMKKIIEDRFNEKLRELQLDASELERATWEVQRREASAYQADNSVSCSVLSTLALARSGSSGGMSSGSYFSGSLTVSQLATKVISKSDAYFTKLTGLLKEQQILGDIVDSCKTIADCHRVKHERFGVSMTALQQTEESISSSPATTKITF
;
A
#
# COMPACT_ATOMS: atom_id res chain seq x y z
N MET A 1 -21.65 -17.52 13.71
CA MET A 1 -20.45 -18.04 13.02
C MET A 1 -19.43 -16.92 12.96
N ALA A 2 -18.15 -17.20 13.17
CA ALA A 2 -17.11 -16.18 13.06
C ALA A 2 -17.07 -15.62 11.61
N LYS A 3 -16.89 -14.32 11.50
CA LYS A 3 -16.72 -13.57 10.23
C LYS A 3 -15.35 -12.92 10.28
N ILE A 4 -14.61 -12.96 9.17
CA ILE A 4 -13.40 -12.14 9.01
C ILE A 4 -13.77 -10.94 8.16
N TYR A 5 -13.54 -9.74 8.69
CA TYR A 5 -13.75 -8.51 7.95
C TYR A 5 -12.46 -8.10 7.25
N VAL A 6 -12.59 -7.65 6.00
CA VAL A 6 -11.45 -7.40 5.10
C VAL A 6 -11.61 -6.09 4.36
N LEU A 7 -10.50 -5.39 4.20
CA LEU A 7 -10.30 -4.24 3.30
C LEU A 7 -9.41 -4.68 2.14
N TYR A 8 -9.87 -4.47 0.92
CA TYR A 8 -9.15 -4.87 -0.29
C TYR A 8 -9.36 -3.88 -1.43
N LYS A 9 -8.38 -3.75 -2.33
CA LYS A 9 -8.45 -2.84 -3.47
C LYS A 9 -9.52 -3.31 -4.45
N GLN A 10 -10.30 -2.40 -5.04
CA GLN A 10 -11.40 -2.78 -5.96
C GLN A 10 -10.95 -3.54 -7.21
N THR A 11 -9.69 -3.37 -7.61
CA THR A 11 -9.09 -4.07 -8.74
C THR A 11 -8.71 -5.52 -8.43
N GLU A 12 -8.67 -5.90 -7.16
CA GLU A 12 -8.31 -7.26 -6.74
C GLU A 12 -9.55 -8.17 -6.77
N SER A 13 -9.42 -9.32 -7.44
CA SER A 13 -10.46 -10.34 -7.47
C SER A 13 -10.34 -11.20 -6.22
N MET A 14 -11.21 -10.96 -5.24
CA MET A 14 -11.28 -11.74 -4.01
C MET A 14 -12.08 -13.06 -4.15
N GLY A 15 -12.47 -13.43 -5.36
CA GLY A 15 -13.36 -14.55 -5.63
C GLY A 15 -14.79 -14.31 -5.13
N GLY A 16 -15.70 -15.27 -5.40
CA GLY A 16 -17.12 -15.18 -5.02
C GLY A 16 -17.41 -15.41 -3.53
N TYR A 17 -16.39 -15.47 -2.68
CA TYR A 17 -16.49 -15.84 -1.27
C TYR A 17 -16.54 -14.63 -0.32
N VAL A 18 -16.23 -13.44 -0.81
CA VAL A 18 -16.33 -12.19 -0.04
C VAL A 18 -17.68 -11.55 -0.28
N THR A 19 -18.43 -11.33 0.79
CA THR A 19 -19.65 -10.54 0.74
C THR A 19 -19.29 -9.07 0.94
N LYS A 20 -19.47 -8.25 -0.10
CA LYS A 20 -19.21 -6.81 -0.05
C LYS A 20 -20.22 -6.11 0.86
N MET A 21 -19.73 -5.35 1.83
CA MET A 21 -20.53 -4.49 2.70
C MET A 21 -20.61 -3.06 2.17
N GLY A 22 -19.50 -2.55 1.64
CA GLY A 22 -19.37 -1.17 1.22
C GLY A 22 -18.08 -0.93 0.46
N GLY A 23 -17.80 0.34 0.17
CA GLY A 23 -16.55 0.73 -0.46
C GLY A 23 -16.22 2.18 -0.16
N TYR A 24 -14.93 2.48 -0.12
CA TYR A 24 -14.40 3.79 0.23
C TYR A 24 -13.05 4.02 -0.46
N MET A 25 -12.86 5.17 -1.10
CA MET A 25 -11.61 5.56 -1.79
C MET A 25 -11.01 4.49 -2.73
N ASN A 26 -11.82 3.81 -3.54
CA ASN A 26 -11.44 2.69 -4.42
C ASN A 26 -11.01 1.39 -3.72
N TYR A 27 -11.31 1.25 -2.43
CA TYR A 27 -11.23 0.01 -1.67
C TYR A 27 -12.64 -0.49 -1.38
N ASN A 28 -12.79 -1.80 -1.27
CA ASN A 28 -14.00 -2.44 -0.81
C ASN A 28 -13.81 -2.90 0.64
N VAL A 29 -14.90 -2.82 1.40
CA VAL A 29 -15.01 -3.47 2.71
C VAL A 29 -15.98 -4.63 2.56
N GLY A 30 -15.60 -5.80 3.05
CA GLY A 30 -16.43 -6.98 3.01
C GLY A 30 -16.15 -7.92 4.18
N PHE A 31 -16.90 -9.01 4.23
CA PHE A 31 -16.63 -10.10 5.18
C PHE A 31 -16.64 -11.45 4.48
N ILE A 32 -15.89 -12.38 5.06
CA ILE A 32 -15.86 -13.79 4.68
C ILE A 32 -16.67 -14.56 5.73
N PRO A 33 -17.79 -15.21 5.33
CA PRO A 33 -18.51 -16.13 6.20
C PRO A 33 -17.64 -17.30 6.63
N GLY A 34 -17.76 -17.74 7.89
CA GLY A 34 -16.87 -18.76 8.43
C GLY A 34 -16.97 -20.16 7.80
N GLU A 35 -18.00 -20.41 6.99
CA GLU A 35 -18.10 -21.63 6.16
C GLU A 35 -17.00 -21.73 5.09
N TYR A 36 -16.35 -20.62 4.73
CA TYR A 36 -15.26 -20.59 3.75
C TYR A 36 -13.85 -20.62 4.36
N TYR A 37 -13.73 -20.82 5.68
CA TYR A 37 -12.42 -20.86 6.36
C TYR A 37 -11.55 -22.08 6.00
N ASP A 38 -12.12 -23.12 5.40
CA ASP A 38 -11.46 -24.42 5.24
C ASP A 38 -10.68 -24.55 3.91
N ASN A 39 -9.64 -23.73 3.73
CA ASN A 39 -8.62 -23.85 2.66
C ASN A 39 -8.96 -23.33 1.24
N ARG A 40 -10.05 -22.55 1.04
CA ARG A 40 -10.39 -22.00 -0.29
C ARG A 40 -9.93 -20.58 -0.55
N ILE A 41 -9.57 -19.83 0.50
CA ILE A 41 -9.14 -18.43 0.39
C ILE A 41 -7.74 -18.31 0.97
N GLU A 42 -6.75 -18.09 0.10
CA GLU A 42 -5.40 -17.75 0.52
C GLU A 42 -5.34 -16.25 0.83
N ILE A 43 -5.89 -15.85 1.98
CA ILE A 43 -5.87 -14.45 2.45
C ILE A 43 -4.43 -13.92 2.44
N SER A 44 -3.45 -14.78 2.74
CA SER A 44 -2.02 -14.46 2.71
C SER A 44 -1.46 -14.12 1.33
N LYS A 45 -2.09 -14.55 0.24
CA LYS A 45 -1.64 -14.22 -1.13
C LYS A 45 -2.30 -12.96 -1.68
N ASN A 46 -3.42 -12.54 -1.10
CA ASN A 46 -4.10 -11.30 -1.47
C ASN A 46 -3.60 -10.16 -0.58
N ASN A 47 -3.50 -8.95 -1.12
CA ASN A 47 -2.96 -7.79 -0.40
C ASN A 47 -4.04 -7.13 0.47
N VAL A 48 -4.55 -7.92 1.42
CA VAL A 48 -5.77 -7.62 2.19
C VAL A 48 -5.41 -7.19 3.60
N THR A 49 -6.13 -6.20 4.13
CA THR A 49 -6.05 -5.82 5.54
C THR A 49 -7.23 -6.41 6.29
N VAL A 50 -6.96 -7.17 7.36
CA VAL A 50 -8.00 -7.67 8.27
C VAL A 50 -8.42 -6.54 9.20
N LEU A 51 -9.74 -6.38 9.39
CA LEU A 51 -10.33 -5.38 10.25
C LEU A 51 -11.14 -6.03 11.37
N ASP A 52 -11.27 -5.32 12.49
CA ASP A 52 -12.29 -5.63 13.49
C ASP A 52 -13.69 -5.31 12.95
N GLU A 53 -14.73 -5.96 13.48
CA GLU A 53 -16.12 -5.79 13.01
C GLU A 53 -16.58 -4.33 13.06
N ASP A 54 -16.35 -3.66 14.19
CA ASP A 54 -16.81 -2.28 14.43
C ASP A 54 -16.08 -1.31 13.48
N LEU A 55 -14.78 -1.51 13.30
CA LEU A 55 -13.98 -0.74 12.36
C LEU A 55 -14.41 -0.99 10.90
N ALA A 56 -14.72 -2.23 10.55
CA ALA A 56 -15.20 -2.57 9.22
C ALA A 56 -16.54 -1.88 8.92
N LYS A 57 -17.45 -1.80 9.89
CA LYS A 57 -18.75 -1.10 9.74
C LYS A 57 -18.62 0.42 9.73
N ALA A 58 -17.55 0.98 10.28
CA ALA A 58 -17.31 2.42 10.37
C ALA A 58 -17.14 3.13 9.02
N TRP A 59 -17.03 2.39 7.91
CA TRP A 59 -17.01 2.97 6.55
C TRP A 59 -18.17 3.93 6.27
N LYS A 60 -19.34 3.67 6.88
CA LYS A 60 -20.55 4.50 6.76
C LYS A 60 -20.43 5.89 7.41
N PHE A 61 -19.47 6.05 8.33
CA PHE A 61 -19.20 7.29 9.07
C PHE A 61 -17.97 8.03 8.53
N ALA A 62 -17.26 7.45 7.56
CA ALA A 62 -15.96 7.97 7.13
C ALA A 62 -16.01 9.34 6.43
N ASP A 63 -17.17 9.75 5.91
CA ASP A 63 -17.32 11.00 5.14
C ASP A 63 -18.30 11.99 5.76
N SER A 64 -18.73 11.74 7.00
CA SER A 64 -19.77 12.53 7.66
C SER A 64 -19.23 13.80 8.32
N TYR A 65 -18.96 14.81 7.49
CA TYR A 65 -18.46 16.12 7.95
C TYR A 65 -19.45 16.87 8.85
N SER A 66 -20.75 16.83 8.52
CA SER A 66 -21.81 17.57 9.24
C SER A 66 -22.26 16.92 10.55
N GLY A 67 -21.60 15.85 11.00
CA GLY A 67 -22.02 15.11 12.20
C GLY A 67 -23.32 14.31 12.03
N THR A 68 -23.91 14.29 10.83
CA THR A 68 -25.15 13.57 10.54
C THR A 68 -25.06 12.79 9.23
N ILE A 69 -25.72 11.63 9.18
CA ILE A 69 -25.89 10.84 7.96
C ILE A 69 -27.37 10.65 7.66
N SER A 70 -27.73 10.65 6.37
CA SER A 70 -29.10 10.33 5.93
C SER A 70 -29.15 8.87 5.48
N VAL A 71 -29.93 8.05 6.19
CA VAL A 71 -30.05 6.61 5.95
C VAL A 71 -31.39 6.32 5.29
N LYS A 72 -31.37 5.58 4.17
CA LYS A 72 -32.58 5.14 3.48
C LYS A 72 -33.03 3.77 4.01
N PHE A 73 -34.34 3.59 4.16
CA PHE A 73 -34.91 2.28 4.54
C PHE A 73 -34.57 1.17 3.55
N GLY A 74 -34.42 -0.04 4.08
CA GLY A 74 -34.09 -1.24 3.30
C GLY A 74 -32.66 -1.26 2.74
N THR A 75 -31.77 -0.41 3.27
CA THR A 75 -30.34 -0.47 2.96
C THR A 75 -29.59 -1.24 4.06
N PRO A 76 -28.46 -1.90 3.75
CA PRO A 76 -27.65 -2.58 4.77
C PRO A 76 -27.22 -1.68 5.93
N ILE A 77 -27.14 -0.36 5.71
CA ILE A 77 -26.83 0.64 6.74
C ILE A 77 -28.01 0.78 7.72
N ASN A 78 -29.24 0.73 7.23
CA ASN A 78 -30.44 0.79 8.06
C ASN A 78 -30.62 -0.47 8.91
N ASP A 79 -30.31 -1.64 8.35
CA ASP A 79 -30.41 -2.92 9.07
C ASP A 79 -29.41 -2.98 10.24
N ASP A 80 -28.24 -2.36 10.08
CA ASP A 80 -27.20 -2.29 11.11
C ASP A 80 -27.47 -1.20 12.17
N LEU A 81 -28.02 -0.04 11.77
CA LEU A 81 -28.35 1.06 12.71
C LEU A 81 -29.76 0.96 13.32
N GLN A 82 -30.59 0.04 12.82
CA GLN A 82 -31.96 -0.23 13.28
C GLN A 82 -32.84 1.04 13.43
N LEU A 83 -32.73 1.96 12.48
CA LEU A 83 -33.45 3.23 12.54
C LEU A 83 -34.93 3.02 12.18
N LEU A 84 -35.81 3.66 12.93
CA LEU A 84 -37.24 3.71 12.70
C LEU A 84 -37.65 5.13 12.33
N SER A 85 -38.51 5.26 11.32
CA SER A 85 -39.15 6.53 10.96
C SER A 85 -40.63 6.42 11.27
N SER A 86 -41.17 7.46 11.88
CA SER A 86 -42.61 7.66 12.05
C SER A 86 -43.22 8.50 10.93
N SER A 87 -42.45 8.96 9.95
CA SER A 87 -42.93 9.74 8.80
C SER A 87 -42.99 8.89 7.53
N GLU A 88 -43.84 9.28 6.58
CA GLU A 88 -43.93 8.65 5.24
C GLU A 88 -42.64 8.84 4.40
N ASP A 89 -41.66 9.59 4.91
CA ASP A 89 -40.37 9.77 4.27
C ASP A 89 -39.49 8.52 4.43
N ASN A 90 -39.00 8.03 3.29
CA ASN A 90 -38.13 6.85 3.21
C ASN A 90 -36.68 7.08 3.70
N LYS A 91 -36.41 8.17 4.42
CA LYS A 91 -35.07 8.53 4.93
C LYS A 91 -35.13 9.00 6.37
N VAL A 92 -34.18 8.54 7.19
CA VAL A 92 -33.97 8.99 8.58
C VAL A 92 -32.62 9.69 8.68
N GLN A 93 -32.59 10.80 9.41
CA GLN A 93 -31.33 11.46 9.78
C GLN A 93 -30.81 10.84 11.08
N TYR A 94 -29.57 10.35 11.05
CA TYR A 94 -28.86 9.83 12.20
C TYR A 94 -27.74 10.78 12.58
N THR A 95 -27.70 11.19 13.85
CA THR A 95 -26.62 11.97 14.44
C THR A 95 -25.58 11.03 15.01
N LEU A 96 -24.32 11.22 14.64
CA LEU A 96 -23.21 10.38 15.08
C LEU A 96 -22.95 10.57 16.56
N THR A 97 -22.65 9.46 17.23
CA THR A 97 -22.09 9.48 18.59
C THR A 97 -20.58 9.77 18.54
N ASP A 98 -20.00 10.12 19.69
CA ASP A 98 -18.54 10.31 19.80
C ASP A 98 -17.76 9.04 19.41
N GLU A 99 -18.34 7.86 19.69
CA GLU A 99 -17.77 6.57 19.31
C GLU A 99 -17.80 6.37 17.79
N ASP A 100 -18.90 6.71 17.12
CA ASP A 100 -19.00 6.64 15.66
C ASP A 100 -18.00 7.57 14.99
N VAL A 101 -17.80 8.77 15.55
CA VAL A 101 -16.80 9.73 15.06
C VAL A 101 -15.39 9.17 15.23
N ALA A 102 -15.06 8.61 16.40
CA ALA A 102 -13.77 8.00 16.66
C ALA A 102 -13.48 6.83 15.70
N LEU A 103 -14.48 5.95 15.49
CA LEU A 103 -14.41 4.85 14.54
C LEU A 103 -14.27 5.34 13.09
N GLY A 104 -14.99 6.40 12.71
CA GLY A 104 -14.88 7.03 11.39
C GLY A 104 -13.49 7.63 11.12
N ILE A 105 -12.88 8.26 12.13
CA ILE A 105 -11.50 8.76 12.06
C ILE A 105 -10.53 7.58 11.91
N LEU A 106 -10.67 6.54 12.74
CA LEU A 106 -9.81 5.36 12.70
C LEU A 106 -9.90 4.66 11.34
N PHE A 107 -11.11 4.52 10.79
CA PHE A 107 -11.33 3.92 9.48
C PHE A 107 -10.66 4.73 8.36
N ASN A 108 -10.80 6.06 8.38
CA ASN A 108 -10.10 6.94 7.44
C ASN A 108 -8.59 6.72 7.50
N LYS A 109 -8.01 6.71 8.71
CA LYS A 109 -6.57 6.47 8.89
C LYS A 109 -6.14 5.13 8.33
N THR A 110 -6.89 4.07 8.62
CA THR A 110 -6.59 2.71 8.12
C THR A 110 -6.61 2.65 6.60
N VAL A 111 -7.63 3.21 5.95
CA VAL A 111 -7.71 3.21 4.47
C VAL A 111 -6.60 4.06 3.86
N MET A 112 -6.34 5.26 4.39
CA MET A 112 -5.25 6.12 3.88
C MET A 112 -3.88 5.46 4.03
N LYS A 113 -3.60 4.81 5.17
CA LYS A 113 -2.37 4.03 5.38
C LYS A 113 -2.27 2.87 4.40
N LYS A 114 -3.37 2.17 4.14
CA LYS A 114 -3.38 1.08 3.15
C LYS A 114 -3.09 1.59 1.73
N ILE A 115 -3.65 2.73 1.34
CA ILE A 115 -3.35 3.37 0.05
C ILE A 115 -1.86 3.73 -0.05
N ILE A 116 -1.29 4.30 1.01
CA ILE A 116 0.14 4.63 1.08
C ILE A 116 0.97 3.35 0.89
N GLU A 117 0.70 2.30 1.70
CA GLU A 117 1.41 1.03 1.63
C GLU A 117 1.39 0.44 0.22
N ASP A 118 0.21 0.32 -0.40
CA ASP A 118 0.05 -0.26 -1.73
C ASP A 118 0.82 0.53 -2.78
N ARG A 119 0.80 1.87 -2.69
CA ARG A 119 1.52 2.73 -3.63
C ARG A 119 3.04 2.62 -3.48
N PHE A 120 3.56 2.52 -2.25
CA PHE A 120 5.00 2.35 -2.04
C PHE A 120 5.47 0.93 -2.37
N ASN A 121 4.62 -0.08 -2.19
CA ASN A 121 4.87 -1.43 -2.68
C ASN A 121 4.95 -1.47 -4.21
N GLU A 122 4.07 -0.75 -4.92
CA GLU A 122 4.18 -0.55 -6.38
C GLU A 122 5.51 0.13 -6.76
N LYS A 123 5.87 1.25 -6.13
CA LYS A 123 7.15 1.95 -6.37
C LYS A 123 8.37 1.06 -6.10
N LEU A 124 8.31 0.21 -5.07
CA LEU A 124 9.37 -0.76 -4.77
C LEU A 124 9.51 -1.80 -5.88
N ARG A 125 8.38 -2.31 -6.40
CA ARG A 125 8.38 -3.25 -7.54
C ARG A 125 8.92 -2.58 -8.79
N GLU A 126 8.55 -1.33 -9.06
CA GLU A 126 9.10 -0.52 -10.17
C GLU A 126 10.62 -0.32 -10.04
N LEU A 127 11.13 -0.08 -8.83
CA LEU A 127 12.56 0.04 -8.57
C LEU A 127 13.33 -1.26 -8.88
N GLN A 128 12.64 -2.40 -8.81
CA GLN A 128 13.19 -3.74 -9.03
C GLN A 128 12.82 -4.34 -10.40
N LEU A 129 12.13 -3.59 -11.28
CA LEU A 129 11.47 -4.09 -12.48
C LEU A 129 12.41 -4.82 -13.45
N ASP A 130 13.62 -4.29 -13.65
CA ASP A 130 14.60 -4.82 -14.60
C ASP A 130 15.46 -5.96 -14.03
N ALA A 131 15.25 -6.34 -12.76
CA ALA A 131 16.05 -7.35 -12.09
C ALA A 131 15.27 -8.66 -11.96
N SER A 132 15.90 -9.77 -12.40
CA SER A 132 15.33 -11.11 -12.20
C SER A 132 15.30 -11.47 -10.71
N GLU A 133 14.44 -12.42 -10.34
CA GLU A 133 14.36 -12.92 -8.95
C GLU A 133 15.69 -13.52 -8.48
N LEU A 134 16.40 -14.22 -9.37
CA LEU A 134 17.74 -14.75 -9.09
C LEU A 134 18.74 -13.62 -8.81
N GLU A 135 18.74 -12.57 -9.62
CA GLU A 135 19.64 -11.43 -9.42
C GLU A 135 19.35 -10.76 -8.06
N ARG A 136 18.07 -10.50 -7.76
CA ARG A 136 17.62 -9.92 -6.48
C ARG A 136 18.04 -10.76 -5.28
N ALA A 137 17.89 -12.08 -5.37
CA ALA A 137 18.28 -13.01 -4.31
C ALA A 137 19.79 -12.99 -4.02
N THR A 138 20.62 -12.61 -4.99
CA THR A 138 22.08 -12.53 -4.83
C THR A 138 22.60 -11.16 -4.42
N TRP A 139 21.79 -10.10 -4.44
CA TRP A 139 22.25 -8.72 -4.19
C TRP A 139 22.98 -8.55 -2.85
N GLU A 140 22.45 -9.13 -1.78
CA GLU A 140 23.06 -9.01 -0.46
C GLU A 140 24.47 -9.63 -0.42
N VAL A 141 24.60 -10.82 -1.00
CA VAL A 141 25.88 -11.55 -1.05
C VAL A 141 26.87 -10.84 -1.97
N GLN A 142 26.43 -10.39 -3.16
CA GLN A 142 27.26 -9.61 -4.08
C GLN A 142 27.78 -8.35 -3.39
N ARG A 143 26.93 -7.60 -2.67
CA ARG A 143 27.32 -6.40 -1.92
C ARG A 143 28.32 -6.73 -0.82
N ARG A 144 28.05 -7.75 -0.01
CA ARG A 144 28.93 -8.18 1.09
C ARG A 144 30.32 -8.56 0.57
N GLU A 145 30.39 -9.40 -0.46
CA GLU A 145 31.67 -9.78 -1.08
C GLU A 145 32.38 -8.56 -1.70
N ALA A 146 31.63 -7.67 -2.37
CA ALA A 146 32.21 -6.47 -2.98
C ALA A 146 32.81 -5.53 -1.94
N SER A 147 32.12 -5.29 -0.83
CA SER A 147 32.61 -4.47 0.27
C SER A 147 33.83 -5.08 0.94
N ALA A 148 33.83 -6.41 1.14
CA ALA A 148 34.98 -7.13 1.68
C ALA A 148 36.20 -7.03 0.74
N TYR A 149 35.99 -7.21 -0.57
CA TYR A 149 37.06 -7.10 -1.58
C TYR A 149 37.63 -5.68 -1.67
N GLN A 150 36.82 -4.63 -1.49
CA GLN A 150 37.32 -3.25 -1.46
C GLN A 150 38.15 -2.97 -0.20
N ALA A 151 37.82 -3.58 0.93
CA ALA A 151 38.58 -3.45 2.16
C ALA A 151 39.89 -4.26 2.12
N ASP A 152 39.86 -5.45 1.53
CA ASP A 152 40.99 -6.34 1.36
C ASP A 152 40.86 -7.14 0.05
N ASN A 153 41.74 -6.84 -0.90
CA ASN A 153 41.71 -7.44 -2.24
C ASN A 153 42.18 -8.91 -2.27
N SER A 154 42.61 -9.46 -1.14
CA SER A 154 42.98 -10.88 -0.99
C SER A 154 41.80 -11.76 -0.55
N VAL A 155 40.66 -11.17 -0.18
CA VAL A 155 39.47 -11.90 0.28
C VAL A 155 38.88 -12.72 -0.87
N SER A 156 38.64 -14.00 -0.61
CA SER A 156 37.95 -14.90 -1.53
C SER A 156 36.48 -14.46 -1.72
N CYS A 157 36.12 -14.13 -2.96
CA CYS A 157 34.78 -13.70 -3.33
C CYS A 157 34.17 -14.70 -4.31
N SER A 158 33.50 -15.74 -3.78
CA SER A 158 33.03 -16.88 -4.55
C SER A 158 31.97 -16.51 -5.60
N VAL A 159 31.01 -15.66 -5.22
CA VAL A 159 29.92 -15.23 -6.11
C VAL A 159 30.45 -14.24 -7.13
N LEU A 160 31.23 -13.23 -6.71
CA LEU A 160 31.81 -12.26 -7.64
C LEU A 160 32.79 -12.91 -8.61
N SER A 161 33.58 -13.88 -8.17
CA SER A 161 34.51 -14.62 -9.05
C SER A 161 33.74 -15.43 -10.09
N THR A 162 32.69 -16.14 -9.68
CA THR A 162 31.84 -16.92 -10.60
C THR A 162 31.16 -16.02 -11.63
N LEU A 163 30.59 -14.89 -11.20
CA LEU A 163 29.94 -13.93 -12.09
C LEU A 163 30.93 -13.21 -13.01
N ALA A 164 32.12 -12.88 -12.52
CA ALA A 164 33.19 -12.29 -13.32
C ALA A 164 33.68 -13.28 -14.40
N LEU A 165 33.89 -14.55 -14.05
CA LEU A 165 34.27 -15.61 -14.97
C LEU A 165 33.20 -15.86 -16.05
N ALA A 166 31.93 -15.93 -15.67
CA ALA A 166 30.83 -16.10 -16.61
C ALA A 166 30.75 -14.94 -17.62
N ARG A 167 31.04 -13.70 -17.17
CA ARG A 167 30.99 -12.48 -18.00
C ARG A 167 32.26 -12.22 -18.79
N SER A 168 33.40 -12.80 -18.39
CA SER A 168 34.67 -12.70 -19.12
C SER A 168 34.80 -13.71 -20.25
N GLY A 169 33.77 -14.55 -20.49
CA GLY A 169 33.78 -15.59 -21.53
C GLY A 169 34.75 -16.73 -21.26
N SER A 170 35.38 -16.77 -20.08
CA SER A 170 36.25 -17.85 -19.64
C SER A 170 35.43 -18.96 -19.01
N SER A 171 34.56 -19.58 -19.80
CA SER A 171 34.09 -20.92 -19.48
C SER A 171 35.31 -21.85 -19.53
N GLY A 172 35.59 -22.54 -18.43
CA GLY A 172 36.53 -23.66 -18.44
C GLY A 172 36.03 -24.70 -19.44
N GLY A 173 36.48 -24.59 -20.68
CA GLY A 173 36.10 -25.45 -21.80
C GLY A 173 34.67 -25.25 -22.29
N MET A 174 34.42 -24.26 -23.16
CA MET A 174 33.67 -24.45 -24.42
C MET A 174 33.63 -23.13 -25.20
N SER A 175 34.26 -23.17 -26.37
CA SER A 175 34.30 -22.11 -27.37
C SER A 175 32.92 -21.92 -27.99
N SER A 176 32.30 -20.75 -27.79
CA SER A 176 31.24 -20.27 -28.66
C SER A 176 31.22 -18.75 -28.72
N GLY A 177 31.57 -18.19 -29.88
CA GLY A 177 31.09 -16.89 -30.35
C GLY A 177 31.47 -15.66 -29.52
N SER A 178 32.72 -15.22 -29.65
CA SER A 178 33.21 -13.93 -29.15
C SER A 178 32.45 -12.74 -29.79
N TYR A 179 31.49 -12.17 -29.06
CA TYR A 179 30.95 -10.82 -29.32
C TYR A 179 31.23 -9.84 -28.16
N PHE A 180 31.94 -10.26 -27.10
CA PHE A 180 32.22 -9.42 -25.93
C PHE A 180 33.73 -9.39 -25.61
N SER A 181 34.38 -8.30 -26.00
CA SER A 181 35.85 -8.08 -25.90
C SER A 181 36.28 -7.46 -24.56
N GLY A 182 35.61 -7.79 -23.45
CA GLY A 182 35.93 -7.22 -22.14
C GLY A 182 36.08 -8.30 -21.07
N SER A 183 37.31 -8.58 -20.63
CA SER A 183 37.54 -9.37 -19.42
C SER A 183 37.07 -8.56 -18.20
N LEU A 184 35.92 -8.90 -17.64
CA LEU A 184 35.45 -8.27 -16.40
C LEU A 184 36.20 -8.86 -15.22
N THR A 185 37.00 -8.06 -14.52
CA THR A 185 37.72 -8.51 -13.32
C THR A 185 36.83 -8.46 -12.07
N VAL A 186 37.18 -9.23 -11.03
CA VAL A 186 36.50 -9.17 -9.72
C VAL A 186 36.51 -7.75 -9.16
N SER A 187 37.63 -7.03 -9.30
CA SER A 187 37.76 -5.62 -8.90
C SER A 187 36.79 -4.68 -9.63
N GLN A 188 36.68 -4.83 -10.97
CA GLN A 188 35.74 -4.04 -11.77
C GLN A 188 34.29 -4.38 -11.42
N LEU A 189 33.99 -5.64 -11.15
CA LEU A 189 32.66 -6.08 -10.75
C LEU A 189 32.30 -5.57 -9.34
N ALA A 190 33.22 -5.67 -8.37
CA ALA A 190 33.03 -5.17 -7.00
C ALA A 190 32.71 -3.66 -6.99
N THR A 191 33.47 -2.86 -7.74
CA THR A 191 33.21 -1.41 -7.89
C THR A 191 31.83 -1.13 -8.49
N LYS A 192 31.43 -1.89 -9.52
CA LYS A 192 30.10 -1.75 -10.13
C LYS A 192 28.97 -2.14 -9.18
N VAL A 193 29.14 -3.23 -8.43
CA VAL A 193 28.15 -3.72 -7.46
C VAL A 193 27.92 -2.68 -6.38
N ILE A 194 28.97 -2.10 -5.80
CA ILE A 194 28.86 -1.08 -4.76
C ILE A 194 28.18 0.17 -5.30
N SER A 195 28.63 0.70 -6.44
CA SER A 195 28.01 1.89 -7.05
C SER A 195 26.52 1.70 -7.33
N LYS A 196 26.12 0.54 -7.87
CA LYS A 196 24.70 0.23 -8.12
C LYS A 196 23.92 0.00 -6.84
N SER A 197 24.52 -0.68 -5.85
CA SER A 197 23.95 -0.88 -4.52
C SER A 197 23.66 0.46 -3.84
N ASP A 198 24.62 1.38 -3.82
CA ASP A 198 24.47 2.69 -3.19
C ASP A 198 23.37 3.52 -3.87
N ALA A 199 23.32 3.50 -5.20
CA ALA A 199 22.26 4.15 -5.96
C ALA A 199 20.86 3.55 -5.65
N TYR A 200 20.78 2.22 -5.53
CA TYR A 200 19.54 1.52 -5.15
C TYR A 200 19.12 1.89 -3.71
N PHE A 201 20.01 1.80 -2.73
CA PHE A 201 19.71 2.10 -1.33
C PHE A 201 19.37 3.57 -1.12
N THR A 202 19.99 4.49 -1.86
CA THR A 202 19.62 5.91 -1.83
C THR A 202 18.16 6.11 -2.25
N LYS A 203 17.75 5.47 -3.36
CA LYS A 203 16.35 5.51 -3.83
C LYS A 203 15.39 4.84 -2.85
N LEU A 204 15.73 3.64 -2.37
CA LEU A 204 14.92 2.90 -1.41
C LEU A 204 14.71 3.68 -0.11
N THR A 205 15.77 4.32 0.40
CA THR A 205 15.71 5.16 1.61
C THR A 205 14.84 6.39 1.37
N GLY A 206 14.93 7.00 0.18
CA GLY A 206 14.02 8.08 -0.22
C GLY A 206 12.56 7.65 -0.20
N LEU A 207 12.25 6.48 -0.77
CA LEU A 207 10.90 5.92 -0.74
C LEU A 207 10.40 5.66 0.69
N LEU A 208 11.23 5.03 1.53
CA LEU A 208 10.87 4.77 2.93
C LEU A 208 10.61 6.06 3.71
N LYS A 209 11.45 7.08 3.51
CA LYS A 209 11.27 8.40 4.12
C LYS A 209 9.94 9.03 3.71
N GLU A 210 9.62 9.06 2.42
CA GLU A 210 8.34 9.60 1.94
C GLU A 210 7.14 8.83 2.52
N GLN A 211 7.23 7.50 2.58
CA GLN A 211 6.20 6.64 3.17
C GLN A 211 5.95 6.99 4.64
N GLN A 212 7.02 7.18 5.42
CA GLN A 212 6.94 7.55 6.83
C GLN A 212 6.32 8.94 7.03
N ILE A 213 6.74 9.94 6.25
CA ILE A 213 6.18 11.30 6.32
C ILE A 213 4.67 11.28 6.07
N LEU A 214 4.21 10.54 5.05
CA LEU A 214 2.78 10.43 4.77
C LEU A 214 2.03 9.66 5.87
N GLY A 215 2.65 8.64 6.45
CA GLY A 215 2.12 7.93 7.62
C GLY A 215 1.93 8.86 8.82
N ASP A 216 2.92 9.69 9.13
CA ASP A 216 2.88 10.66 10.22
C ASP A 216 1.80 11.73 10.00
N ILE A 217 1.64 12.19 8.75
CA ILE A 217 0.54 13.12 8.37
C ILE A 217 -0.82 12.47 8.67
N VAL A 218 -1.03 11.22 8.26
CA VAL A 218 -2.28 10.50 8.54
C VAL A 218 -2.50 10.29 10.04
N ASP A 219 -1.43 9.97 10.78
CA ASP A 219 -1.52 9.78 12.23
C ASP A 219 -1.85 11.08 12.98
N SER A 220 -1.43 12.21 12.44
CA SER A 220 -1.70 13.53 13.00
C SER A 220 -3.18 13.97 12.92
N CYS A 221 -4.01 13.34 12.07
CA CYS A 221 -5.42 13.67 11.95
C CYS A 221 -6.17 13.42 13.29
N LYS A 222 -6.88 14.41 13.81
CA LYS A 222 -7.66 14.30 15.06
C LYS A 222 -9.16 14.30 14.82
N THR A 223 -9.59 14.81 13.68
CA THR A 223 -11.00 14.97 13.32
C THR A 223 -11.28 14.39 11.93
N ILE A 224 -12.57 14.18 11.62
CA ILE A 224 -13.01 13.80 10.26
C ILE A 224 -12.60 14.90 9.26
N ALA A 225 -12.70 16.19 9.66
CA ALA A 225 -12.28 17.31 8.85
C ALA A 225 -10.79 17.26 8.49
N ASP A 226 -9.91 16.89 9.42
CA ASP A 226 -8.48 16.69 9.15
C ASP A 226 -8.25 15.56 8.15
N CYS A 227 -8.98 14.46 8.28
CA CYS A 227 -8.92 13.36 7.32
C CYS A 227 -9.34 13.83 5.92
N HIS A 228 -10.37 14.68 5.83
CA HIS A 228 -10.85 15.25 4.57
C HIS A 228 -9.83 16.16 3.90
N ARG A 229 -9.15 17.00 4.68
CA ARG A 229 -8.04 17.83 4.19
C ARG A 229 -6.92 16.97 3.60
N VAL A 230 -6.46 15.97 4.35
CA VAL A 230 -5.41 15.05 3.90
C VAL A 230 -5.83 14.31 2.63
N LYS A 231 -7.08 13.81 2.57
CA LYS A 231 -7.66 13.19 1.36
C LYS A 231 -7.59 14.10 0.13
N HIS A 232 -7.97 15.38 0.30
CA HIS A 232 -8.00 16.38 -0.76
C HIS A 232 -6.60 16.75 -1.26
N GLU A 233 -5.68 17.03 -0.35
CA GLU A 233 -4.35 17.53 -0.65
C GLU A 233 -3.37 16.45 -1.10
N ARG A 234 -3.54 15.22 -0.61
CA ARG A 234 -2.56 14.13 -0.82
C ARG A 234 -3.11 12.98 -1.64
N PHE A 235 -4.39 12.65 -1.53
CA PHE A 235 -4.97 11.47 -2.18
C PHE A 235 -5.84 11.79 -3.41
N GLY A 236 -6.02 13.07 -3.74
CA GLY A 236 -6.80 13.48 -4.89
C GLY A 236 -8.31 13.26 -4.76
N VAL A 237 -8.79 13.06 -3.53
CA VAL A 237 -10.21 12.86 -3.23
C VAL A 237 -10.80 14.17 -2.74
N SER A 238 -11.75 14.73 -3.48
CA SER A 238 -12.39 16.00 -3.15
C SER A 238 -13.05 15.97 -1.77
N MET A 239 -12.78 16.99 -0.97
CA MET A 239 -13.59 17.29 0.21
C MET A 239 -14.97 17.87 -0.18
N THR A 240 -15.89 17.93 0.78
CA THR A 240 -17.25 18.44 0.54
C THR A 240 -17.25 19.94 0.25
N ALA A 241 -18.18 20.41 -0.58
CA ALA A 241 -18.31 21.84 -0.89
C ALA A 241 -18.57 22.71 0.36
N LEU A 242 -19.28 22.14 1.35
CA LEU A 242 -19.52 22.75 2.66
C LEU A 242 -18.19 23.04 3.36
N GLN A 243 -17.34 22.02 3.51
CA GLN A 243 -16.04 22.15 4.14
C GLN A 243 -15.10 23.09 3.36
N GLN A 244 -15.08 23.02 2.02
CA GLN A 244 -14.26 23.94 1.20
C GLN A 244 -14.62 25.41 1.46
N THR A 245 -15.92 25.69 1.57
CA THR A 245 -16.41 27.03 1.80
C THR A 245 -16.06 27.52 3.21
N GLU A 246 -16.30 26.68 4.23
CA GLU A 246 -16.02 27.00 5.63
C GLU A 246 -14.52 27.20 5.90
N GLU A 247 -13.67 26.39 5.26
CA GLU A 247 -12.22 26.45 5.44
C GLU A 247 -11.52 27.39 4.44
N SER A 248 -12.28 28.04 3.54
CA SER A 248 -11.76 28.92 2.49
C SER A 248 -10.71 28.23 1.60
N ILE A 249 -10.90 26.95 1.29
CA ILE A 249 -10.01 26.16 0.46
C ILE A 249 -10.43 26.29 -1.01
N SER A 250 -9.62 27.00 -1.79
CA SER A 250 -9.83 27.19 -3.24
C SER A 250 -9.04 26.22 -4.11
N SER A 251 -8.18 25.39 -3.51
CA SER A 251 -7.37 24.41 -4.24
C SER A 251 -8.25 23.29 -4.77
N SER A 252 -8.03 22.89 -6.02
CA SER A 252 -8.60 21.65 -6.54
C SER A 252 -7.95 20.44 -5.86
N PRO A 253 -8.65 19.29 -5.78
CA PRO A 253 -8.05 18.06 -5.25
C PRO A 253 -6.78 17.74 -6.05
N ALA A 254 -5.83 17.01 -5.45
CA ALA A 254 -4.64 16.54 -6.16
C ALA A 254 -4.99 15.59 -7.32
N THR A 255 -5.36 16.14 -8.49
CA THR A 255 -6.06 15.41 -9.57
C THR A 255 -5.16 14.59 -10.48
N THR A 256 -3.83 14.76 -10.40
CA THR A 256 -2.90 14.15 -11.37
C THR A 256 -1.73 13.41 -10.73
N LYS A 257 -1.42 13.66 -9.45
CA LYS A 257 -0.39 12.96 -8.67
C LYS A 257 -0.80 12.97 -7.20
N ILE A 258 -0.69 11.84 -6.51
CA ILE A 258 -0.55 11.86 -5.05
C ILE A 258 0.68 12.74 -4.78
N THR A 259 0.48 13.89 -4.16
CA THR A 259 1.54 14.86 -3.91
C THR A 259 2.36 14.35 -2.74
N PHE A 260 3.46 13.66 -3.07
CA PHE A 260 4.49 13.19 -2.14
C PHE A 260 5.32 14.38 -1.63
#